data_AF-A0A3A5KES6-F1
#
_entry.id   AF-A0A3A5KES6-F1
#
_cell.length_a   1.000
_cell.length_b   1.000
_cell.length_c   1.000
_cell.angle_alpha   90.00
_cell.angle_beta   90.00
_cell.angle_gamma   90.00
#
_symmetry.space_group_name_H-M   'P 1'
#
loop_
_entity.id
_entity.type
_entity.pdbx_description
1 polymer ?
#
loop_
_entity_poly.entity_id
_entity_poly.type
_entity_poly.pdbx_seq_one_letter_code
_entity_poly.pdbx_strand_id
1 'polypeptide(L)'
;MLQNPKNRPSWSGFRTDAAGTSAIEFAMLAPIFILLLLGMVAYGIYFGASHSVQQIAADAARTAIAGLDQTERKALVTDFIAHDVTGYPFVNANKLTVDAKDSVIDGSQFVVSVSYDARELPIWNLFQSLPMPSVTIQRQSTIRVGGI
;
A
#
# COMPACT_ATOMS: atom_id res chain seq x y z
N MET A 1 55.79 -50.48 -17.76
CA MET A 1 55.28 -49.41 -18.65
C MET A 1 53.90 -49.86 -19.12
N LEU A 2 52.83 -49.55 -18.37
CA LEU A 2 51.45 -49.89 -18.73
C LEU A 2 50.62 -48.61 -18.70
N GLN A 3 49.99 -48.30 -19.83
CA GLN A 3 49.29 -47.06 -20.11
C GLN A 3 47.93 -47.02 -19.42
N ASN A 4 47.66 -45.92 -18.72
CA ASN A 4 46.40 -45.63 -18.04
C ASN A 4 45.33 -45.19 -19.09
N PRO A 5 44.15 -45.84 -19.19
CA PRO A 5 43.14 -45.45 -20.17
C PRO A 5 42.50 -44.11 -19.76
N LYS A 6 42.54 -43.12 -20.67
CA LYS A 6 41.89 -41.83 -20.52
C LYS A 6 40.36 -41.99 -20.60
N ASN A 7 39.67 -41.77 -19.47
CA ASN A 7 38.22 -41.60 -19.44
C ASN A 7 37.82 -40.37 -20.27
N ARG A 8 37.10 -40.59 -21.37
CA ARG A 8 36.50 -39.51 -22.17
C ARG A 8 35.10 -39.23 -21.59
N PRO A 9 34.75 -37.99 -21.24
CA PRO A 9 33.41 -37.70 -20.72
C PRO A 9 32.37 -38.04 -21.81
N SER A 10 31.42 -38.92 -21.48
CA SER A 10 30.35 -39.33 -22.38
C SER A 10 29.30 -38.22 -22.46
N TRP A 11 29.10 -37.69 -23.67
CA TRP A 11 28.09 -36.66 -23.96
C TRP A 11 26.65 -37.22 -23.88
N SER A 12 26.45 -38.53 -23.66
CA SER A 12 25.12 -39.13 -23.59
C SER A 12 24.38 -38.87 -22.27
N GLY A 13 25.09 -38.53 -21.19
CA GLY A 13 24.48 -38.27 -19.88
C GLY A 13 23.68 -36.96 -19.81
N PHE A 14 23.99 -35.99 -20.68
CA PHE A 14 23.34 -34.68 -20.68
C PHE A 14 21.88 -34.73 -21.15
N ARG A 15 21.47 -35.80 -21.86
CA ARG A 15 20.10 -35.96 -22.39
C ARG A 15 19.14 -36.66 -21.43
N THR A 16 19.65 -37.32 -20.38
CA THR A 16 18.86 -38.04 -19.38
C THR A 16 19.00 -37.45 -17.98
N ASP A 17 19.61 -36.27 -17.87
CA ASP A 17 19.84 -35.62 -16.59
C ASP A 17 18.59 -34.85 -16.14
N ALA A 18 17.88 -35.39 -15.16
CA ALA A 18 16.68 -34.80 -14.57
C ALA A 18 16.95 -33.39 -13.98
N ALA A 19 18.17 -33.12 -13.50
CA ALA A 19 18.53 -31.81 -12.99
C ALA A 19 18.55 -30.74 -14.10
N GLY A 20 18.95 -31.12 -15.32
CA GLY A 20 18.89 -30.25 -16.50
C GLY A 20 17.46 -29.89 -16.90
N THR A 21 16.54 -30.87 -16.84
CA THR A 21 15.11 -30.62 -17.09
C THR A 21 14.50 -29.69 -16.05
N SER A 22 14.74 -29.92 -14.75
CA SER A 22 14.22 -29.06 -13.68
C SER A 22 14.76 -27.62 -13.75
N ALA A 23 16.00 -27.42 -14.19
CA ALA A 23 16.56 -26.08 -14.38
C ALA A 23 15.82 -25.30 -15.48
N ILE A 24 15.41 -25.97 -16.57
CA ILE A 24 14.64 -25.36 -17.65
C ILE A 24 13.22 -25.04 -17.18
N GLU A 25 12.56 -25.96 -16.47
CA GLU A 25 11.24 -25.73 -15.88
C GLU A 25 11.23 -24.53 -14.93
N PHE A 26 12.24 -24.44 -14.05
CA PHE A 26 12.41 -23.29 -13.17
C PHE A 26 12.65 -22.00 -13.96
N ALA A 27 13.50 -22.01 -15.00
CA ALA A 27 13.76 -20.83 -15.82
C ALA A 27 12.51 -20.31 -16.53
N MET A 28 11.57 -21.19 -16.88
CA MET A 28 10.28 -20.80 -17.48
C MET A 28 9.28 -20.28 -16.44
N LEU A 29 9.22 -20.88 -15.24
CA LEU A 29 8.24 -20.52 -14.21
C LEU A 29 8.68 -19.33 -13.34
N ALA A 30 9.97 -19.20 -13.04
CA ALA A 30 10.52 -18.20 -12.15
C ALA A 30 10.16 -16.76 -12.55
N PRO A 31 10.20 -16.35 -13.84
CA PRO A 31 9.80 -15.00 -14.24
C PRO A 31 8.35 -14.67 -13.87
N ILE A 32 7.43 -15.61 -14.10
CA ILE A 32 6.00 -15.44 -13.76
C ILE A 32 5.83 -15.40 -12.24
N PHE A 33 6.50 -16.30 -11.52
CA PHE A 33 6.46 -16.33 -10.07
C PHE A 33 6.97 -15.02 -9.44
N ILE A 34 8.12 -14.52 -9.92
CA ILE A 34 8.71 -13.25 -9.47
C ILE A 34 7.74 -12.10 -9.78
N LEU A 35 7.13 -12.08 -10.97
CA LEU A 35 6.14 -11.08 -11.34
C LEU A 35 4.94 -11.08 -10.38
N LEU A 36 4.42 -12.27 -10.04
CA LEU A 36 3.32 -12.40 -9.09
C LEU A 36 3.72 -11.93 -7.68
N LEU A 37 4.91 -12.31 -7.21
CA LEU A 37 5.42 -11.89 -5.90
C LEU A 37 5.57 -10.37 -5.82
N LEU A 38 6.18 -9.75 -6.82
CA LEU A 38 6.33 -8.30 -6.90
C LEU A 38 4.95 -7.61 -6.99
N GLY A 39 4.00 -8.19 -7.71
CA GLY A 39 2.61 -7.71 -7.75
C GLY A 39 1.95 -7.75 -6.38
N MET A 40 2.10 -8.85 -5.64
CA MET A 40 1.59 -8.97 -4.26
C MET A 40 2.19 -7.91 -3.33
N VAL A 41 3.50 -7.67 -3.41
CA VAL A 41 4.17 -6.62 -2.63
C VAL A 41 3.64 -5.23 -3.00
N ALA A 42 3.48 -4.93 -4.29
CA ALA A 42 2.96 -3.65 -4.75
C ALA A 42 1.54 -3.38 -4.23
N TYR A 43 0.64 -4.36 -4.37
CA TYR A 43 -0.72 -4.24 -3.84
C TYR A 43 -0.73 -4.18 -2.31
N GLY A 44 0.14 -4.94 -1.63
CA GLY A 44 0.29 -4.87 -0.18
C GLY A 44 0.64 -3.47 0.33
N ILE A 45 1.57 -2.78 -0.34
CA ILE A 45 1.94 -1.40 -0.01
C ILE A 45 0.77 -0.44 -0.27
N TYR A 46 0.08 -0.57 -1.41
CA TYR A 46 -1.07 0.29 -1.72
C TYR A 46 -2.20 0.11 -0.69
N PHE A 47 -2.57 -1.14 -0.38
CA PHE A 47 -3.61 -1.41 0.60
C PHE A 47 -3.18 -1.00 2.02
N GLY A 48 -1.90 -1.15 2.37
CA GLY A 48 -1.35 -0.65 3.62
C GLY A 48 -1.50 0.86 3.77
N ALA A 49 -1.13 1.63 2.75
CA ALA A 49 -1.36 3.07 2.72
C ALA A 49 -2.86 3.40 2.76
N SER A 50 -3.68 2.68 2.01
CA SER A 50 -5.13 2.89 1.96
C SER A 50 -5.82 2.66 3.31
N HIS A 51 -5.40 1.62 4.03
CA HIS A 51 -5.90 1.33 5.37
C HIS A 51 -5.44 2.40 6.36
N SER A 52 -4.18 2.81 6.29
CA SER A 52 -3.65 3.92 7.10
C SER A 52 -4.44 5.21 6.91
N VAL A 53 -4.72 5.61 5.66
CA VAL A 53 -5.55 6.80 5.35
C VAL A 53 -6.98 6.66 5.91
N GLN A 54 -7.54 5.45 5.89
CA GLN A 54 -8.85 5.19 6.49
C GLN A 54 -8.82 5.30 8.02
N GLN A 55 -7.78 4.77 8.68
CA GLN A 55 -7.60 4.89 10.12
C GLN A 55 -7.38 6.35 10.54
N ILE A 56 -6.56 7.11 9.80
CA ILE A 56 -6.37 8.55 10.01
C ILE A 56 -7.71 9.29 9.94
N ALA A 57 -8.53 9.04 8.92
CA ALA A 57 -9.85 9.66 8.81
C ALA A 57 -10.75 9.32 10.02
N ALA A 58 -10.73 8.06 10.46
CA ALA A 58 -11.52 7.59 11.60
C ALA A 58 -11.07 8.23 12.92
N ASP A 59 -9.76 8.29 13.16
CA ASP A 59 -9.19 8.82 14.39
C ASP A 59 -9.31 10.35 14.44
N ALA A 60 -9.07 11.04 13.33
CA ALA A 60 -9.33 12.47 13.21
C ALA A 60 -10.80 12.82 13.49
N ALA A 61 -11.74 12.05 12.92
CA ALA A 61 -13.17 12.22 13.20
C ALA A 61 -13.48 11.95 14.69
N ARG A 62 -12.84 10.97 15.32
CA ARG A 62 -13.00 10.70 16.75
C ARG A 62 -12.50 11.87 17.60
N THR A 63 -11.36 12.45 17.28
CA THR A 63 -10.80 13.62 17.98
C THR A 63 -11.75 14.81 17.88
N ALA A 64 -12.40 14.99 16.73
CA ALA A 64 -13.39 16.06 16.52
C ALA A 64 -14.62 15.95 17.44
N ILE A 65 -14.92 14.81 18.06
CA ILE A 65 -16.09 14.66 18.94
C ILE A 65 -16.03 15.63 20.13
N ALA A 66 -14.83 16.01 20.59
CA ALA A 66 -14.66 16.89 21.74
C ALA A 66 -14.97 18.38 21.45
N GLY A 67 -15.07 18.78 20.17
CA GLY A 67 -15.28 20.18 19.80
C GLY A 67 -16.75 20.61 19.85
N LEU A 68 -17.00 21.76 20.48
CA LEU A 68 -18.33 22.32 20.70
C LEU A 68 -18.96 22.85 19.40
N ASP A 69 -18.15 23.46 18.54
CA ASP A 69 -18.57 23.99 17.25
C ASP A 69 -17.67 23.53 16.09
N GLN A 70 -18.07 23.84 14.86
CA GLN A 70 -17.33 23.44 13.67
C GLN A 70 -15.88 23.95 13.65
N THR A 71 -15.64 25.15 14.17
CA THR A 71 -14.31 25.78 14.20
C THR A 71 -13.40 25.01 15.13
N GLU A 72 -13.86 24.70 16.34
CA GLU A 72 -13.12 23.92 17.32
C GLU A 72 -12.87 22.49 16.82
N ARG A 73 -13.88 21.83 16.23
CA ARG A 73 -13.72 20.50 15.63
C ARG A 73 -12.67 20.47 14.53
N LYS A 74 -12.64 21.50 13.67
CA LYS A 74 -11.63 21.62 12.62
C LYS A 74 -10.23 21.86 13.19
N ALA A 75 -10.12 22.66 14.25
CA ALA A 75 -8.85 22.87 14.95
C ALA A 75 -8.32 21.55 15.53
N LEU A 76 -9.18 20.78 16.21
CA LEU A 76 -8.85 19.46 16.77
C LEU A 76 -8.38 18.46 15.70
N VAL A 77 -9.06 18.41 14.56
CA VAL A 77 -8.62 17.57 13.42
C VAL A 77 -7.27 18.02 12.90
N THR A 78 -7.06 19.32 12.75
CA THR A 78 -5.80 19.86 12.21
C THR A 78 -4.63 19.57 13.15
N ASP A 79 -4.84 19.70 14.45
CA ASP A 79 -3.87 19.39 15.50
C ASP A 79 -3.49 17.90 15.49
N PHE A 80 -4.49 17.02 15.47
CA PHE A 80 -4.28 15.57 15.33
C PHE A 80 -3.43 15.22 14.10
N ILE A 81 -3.73 15.82 12.95
CA ILE A 81 -2.98 15.56 11.71
C ILE A 81 -1.51 16.03 11.82
N ALA A 82 -1.27 17.15 12.49
CA ALA A 82 0.07 17.69 12.68
C ALA A 82 0.94 16.83 13.63
N HIS A 83 0.32 16.18 14.62
CA HIS A 83 1.04 15.47 15.67
C HIS A 83 1.09 13.95 15.48
N ASP A 84 0.02 13.31 15.03
CA ASP A 84 -0.16 11.85 15.18
C ASP A 84 0.02 11.06 13.87
N VAL A 85 0.01 11.72 12.70
CA VAL A 85 0.07 11.04 11.39
C VAL A 85 1.36 10.25 11.17
N THR A 86 2.46 10.66 11.80
CA THR A 86 3.77 10.00 11.63
C THR A 86 3.78 8.53 12.11
N GLY A 87 2.80 8.12 12.92
CA GLY A 87 2.64 6.74 13.37
C GLY A 87 2.02 5.78 12.34
N TYR A 88 1.49 6.28 11.22
CA TYR A 88 0.79 5.44 10.24
C TYR A 88 1.72 4.95 9.11
N PRO A 89 1.82 3.63 8.86
CA PRO A 89 2.70 3.09 7.82
C PRO A 89 2.34 3.57 6.41
N PHE A 90 3.37 3.77 5.58
CA PHE A 90 3.23 4.14 4.17
C PHE A 90 2.49 5.47 3.91
N VAL A 91 2.40 6.33 4.92
CA VAL A 91 1.80 7.66 4.81
C VAL A 91 2.83 8.72 5.16
N ASN A 92 2.95 9.73 4.30
CA ASN A 92 3.70 10.96 4.55
C ASN A 92 2.71 12.10 4.85
N ALA A 93 2.84 12.72 6.03
CA ALA A 93 1.96 13.81 6.45
C ALA A 93 1.93 14.99 5.45
N ASN A 94 3.06 15.28 4.79
CA ASN A 94 3.15 16.38 3.81
C ASN A 94 2.40 16.10 2.50
N LYS A 95 1.89 14.89 2.31
CA LYS A 95 1.11 14.46 1.14
C LYS A 95 -0.37 14.24 1.48
N LEU A 96 -0.76 14.55 2.71
CA LEU A 96 -2.16 14.51 3.14
C LEU A 96 -2.81 15.87 2.95
N THR A 97 -4.03 15.83 2.47
CA THR A 97 -4.97 16.95 2.51
C THR A 97 -6.19 16.50 3.29
N VAL A 98 -6.57 17.29 4.30
CA VAL A 98 -7.73 16.98 5.15
C VAL A 98 -8.77 18.09 5.02
N ASP A 99 -10.02 17.67 4.84
CA ASP A 99 -11.19 18.53 4.80
C ASP A 99 -12.17 18.08 5.88
N ALA A 100 -12.34 18.89 6.91
CA ALA A 100 -13.20 18.62 8.05
C ALA A 100 -14.30 19.68 8.13
N LYS A 101 -15.55 19.25 8.05
CA LYS A 101 -16.72 20.14 7.97
C LYS A 101 -18.00 19.47 8.44
N ASP A 102 -18.97 20.29 8.84
CA ASP A 102 -20.33 19.81 9.08
C ASP A 102 -20.91 19.28 7.75
N SER A 103 -21.76 18.26 7.83
CA SER A 103 -22.40 17.67 6.66
C SER A 103 -23.48 18.60 6.12
N VAL A 104 -23.44 18.82 4.80
CA VAL A 104 -24.48 19.59 4.08
C VAL A 104 -25.80 18.82 3.93
N ILE A 105 -25.77 17.50 4.15
CA ILE A 105 -26.94 16.62 4.03
C ILE A 105 -27.64 16.46 5.38
N ASP A 106 -26.88 16.37 6.46
CA ASP A 106 -27.37 16.22 7.83
C ASP A 106 -26.54 17.08 8.79
N GLY A 107 -27.09 18.22 9.22
CA GLY A 107 -26.39 19.17 10.11
C GLY A 107 -26.02 18.61 11.49
N SER A 108 -26.52 17.42 11.85
CA SER A 108 -26.09 16.71 13.06
C SER A 108 -24.88 15.79 12.84
N GLN A 109 -24.30 15.79 11.64
CA GLN A 109 -23.10 15.02 11.31
C GLN A 109 -21.91 15.92 11.02
N PHE A 110 -20.73 15.48 11.47
CA PHE A 110 -19.46 16.08 11.13
C PHE A 110 -18.64 15.07 10.31
N VAL A 111 -18.07 15.55 9.22
CA VAL A 111 -17.41 14.75 8.20
C VAL A 111 -15.94 15.12 8.14
N VAL A 112 -15.07 14.12 8.21
CA VAL A 112 -13.64 14.26 7.97
C VAL A 112 -13.25 13.47 6.73
N SER A 113 -12.85 14.18 5.68
CA SER A 113 -12.33 13.62 4.44
C SER A 113 -10.81 13.75 4.42
N VAL A 114 -10.12 12.65 4.16
CA VAL A 114 -8.66 12.59 4.04
C VAL A 114 -8.32 12.13 2.64
N SER A 115 -7.46 12.90 1.98
CA SER A 115 -6.91 12.60 0.65
C SER A 115 -5.40 12.47 0.76
N TYR A 116 -4.83 11.45 0.12
CA TYR A 116 -3.40 11.17 0.13
C TYR A 116 -2.87 11.06 -1.30
N ASP A 117 -1.82 11.82 -1.61
CA ASP A 117 -1.05 11.66 -2.84
C ASP A 117 -0.06 10.49 -2.70
N ALA A 118 -0.42 9.35 -3.30
CA ALA A 118 0.33 8.12 -3.17
C ALA A 118 1.48 7.99 -4.20
N ARG A 119 1.73 8.99 -5.07
CA ARG A 119 2.71 8.90 -6.18
C ARG A 119 4.14 8.56 -5.74
N GLU A 120 4.51 8.88 -4.51
CA GLU A 120 5.84 8.59 -3.96
C GLU A 120 5.97 7.18 -3.38
N LEU A 121 4.89 6.39 -3.33
CA LEU A 121 4.99 4.99 -2.96
C LEU A 121 5.86 4.23 -3.98
N PRO A 122 6.74 3.32 -3.54
CA PRO A 122 7.68 2.62 -4.42
C PRO A 122 7.02 1.72 -5.47
N ILE A 123 5.70 1.56 -5.40
CA ILE A 123 4.88 0.76 -6.32
C ILE A 123 4.82 1.35 -7.74
N TRP A 124 4.86 2.68 -7.87
CA TRP A 124 4.64 3.36 -9.16
C TRP A 124 5.84 3.22 -10.11
N ASN A 125 7.04 3.00 -9.56
CA ASN A 125 8.24 2.77 -10.35
C ASN A 125 8.46 1.29 -10.69
N LEU A 126 7.69 0.38 -10.09
CA LEU A 126 7.89 -1.06 -10.23
C LEU A 126 7.20 -1.62 -11.49
N PHE A 127 6.04 -1.08 -11.87
CA PHE A 127 5.26 -1.58 -13.01
C PHE A 127 4.53 -0.46 -13.76
N GLN A 128 5.05 -0.06 -14.93
CA GLN A 128 4.43 0.96 -15.78
C GLN A 128 3.25 0.43 -16.62
N SER A 129 3.15 -0.89 -16.80
CA SER A 129 2.20 -1.54 -17.72
C SER A 129 1.04 -2.27 -17.04
N LEU A 130 0.98 -2.27 -15.70
CA LEU A 130 -0.13 -2.88 -14.97
C LEU A 130 -1.24 -1.84 -14.72
N PRO A 131 -2.52 -2.23 -14.80
CA PRO A 131 -3.62 -1.35 -14.40
C PRO A 131 -3.50 -1.10 -12.90
N MET A 132 -3.05 0.10 -12.54
CA MET A 132 -2.90 0.52 -11.16
C MET A 132 -4.17 1.25 -10.71
N PRO A 133 -4.53 1.17 -9.42
CA PRO A 133 -5.60 1.99 -8.85
C PRO A 133 -5.28 3.49 -8.93
N SER A 134 -6.19 4.36 -8.50
CA SER A 134 -5.92 5.81 -8.48
C SER A 134 -4.69 6.14 -7.64
N VAL A 135 -3.87 7.08 -8.13
CA VAL A 135 -2.72 7.67 -7.41
C VAL A 135 -3.16 8.51 -6.21
N THR A 136 -4.43 8.90 -6.17
CA THR A 136 -5.02 9.61 -5.03
C THR A 136 -5.89 8.63 -4.24
N ILE A 137 -5.54 8.43 -2.98
CA ILE A 137 -6.32 7.63 -2.03
C ILE A 137 -7.20 8.59 -1.23
N GLN A 138 -8.52 8.43 -1.35
CA GLN A 138 -9.47 9.23 -0.58
C GLN A 138 -10.30 8.34 0.36
N ARG A 139 -10.40 8.75 1.62
CA ARG A 139 -11.23 8.12 2.64
C ARG A 139 -11.99 9.17 3.42
N GLN A 140 -13.12 8.77 3.96
CA GLN A 140 -13.99 9.65 4.72
C GLN A 140 -14.46 8.91 5.96
N SER A 141 -14.53 9.63 7.07
CA SER A 141 -15.20 9.19 8.28
C SER A 141 -16.22 10.25 8.69
N THR A 142 -17.33 9.79 9.25
CA THR A 142 -18.41 10.65 9.70
C THR A 142 -18.75 10.30 11.14
N ILE A 143 -18.90 11.33 11.97
CA ILE A 143 -19.42 11.21 13.33
C ILE A 143 -20.75 11.94 13.41
N ARG A 144 -21.60 11.53 14.36
CA ARG A 144 -22.79 12.28 14.73
C ARG A 144 -22.43 13.16 15.93
N VAL A 145 -22.70 14.45 15.83
CA VAL A 145 -22.51 15.41 16.91
C VAL A 145 -23.69 15.21 17.86
N GLY A 146 -23.43 14.67 19.06
CA GLY A 146 -24.43 14.51 20.10
C GLY A 146 -24.61 15.79 20.92
N GLY A 147 -25.81 16.03 21.47
CA GLY A 147 -26.05 17.14 22.40
C GLY A 147 -26.63 18.42 21.81
N ILE A 148 -27.33 18.34 20.66
CA ILE A 148 -28.23 19.40 20.18
C ILE A 148 -29.62 19.29 20.78
#